data_AF-A0A0G0HS49-F1
#
_entry.id   AF-A0A0G0HS49-F1
#
_cell.length_a   1.000
_cell.length_b   1.000
_cell.length_c   1.000
_cell.angle_alpha   90.00
_cell.angle_beta   90.00
_cell.angle_gamma   90.00
#
_symmetry.space_group_name_H-M   'P 1'
#
loop_
_entity.id
_entity.type
_entity.pdbx_description
1 polymer ?
#
loop_
_entity_poly.entity_id
_entity_poly.type
_entity_poly.pdbx_seq_one_letter_code
_entity_poly.pdbx_strand_id
1 'polypeptide(L)'
;MSTIRFRAPLLKIGSWILLRLPKSESAKLPSKGMVMVNGNLNNSSFQAPLEPDGKGSHWLKVDESMQKAAKADVGDTVKLEIEPTKQWPEPVVPKDLKEALAAAPQAHKLWMDITPMARWDWIRWIGATKNPETRKRRIDVTFSKFKAGKRRPCCFNRTQCTVPDVSNNGVLLEPKV
;
A
#
# COMPACT_ATOMS: atom_id res chain seq x y z
N MET A 1 -1.26 21.53 -3.05
CA MET A 1 0.02 20.79 -2.94
C MET A 1 0.66 20.80 -4.31
N SER A 2 1.98 20.81 -4.39
CA SER A 2 2.67 20.88 -5.69
C SER A 2 2.72 19.49 -6.34
N THR A 3 2.43 19.42 -7.64
CA THR A 3 2.63 18.21 -8.44
C THR A 3 4.09 17.80 -8.41
N ILE A 4 4.36 16.52 -8.11
CA ILE A 4 5.70 15.92 -8.19
C ILE A 4 5.83 15.25 -9.55
N ARG A 5 6.88 15.57 -10.31
CA ARG A 5 7.11 15.07 -11.67
C ARG A 5 8.48 14.45 -11.80
N PHE A 6 8.56 13.25 -12.35
CA PHE A 6 9.83 12.57 -12.59
C PHE A 6 9.68 11.47 -13.63
N ARG A 7 10.81 10.87 -14.01
CA ARG A 7 10.86 9.67 -14.85
C ARG A 7 11.52 8.54 -14.07
N ALA A 8 11.05 7.32 -14.29
CA ALA A 8 11.63 6.14 -13.67
C ALA A 8 11.34 4.89 -14.53
N PRO A 9 12.21 3.87 -14.49
CA PRO A 9 11.95 2.62 -15.18
C PRO A 9 10.84 1.81 -14.50
N LEU A 10 10.06 1.08 -15.29
CA LEU A 10 9.26 -0.04 -14.81
C LEU A 10 10.18 -1.22 -14.53
N LEU A 11 10.02 -1.82 -13.36
CA LEU A 11 10.88 -2.89 -12.85
C LEU A 11 10.01 -4.02 -12.31
N LYS A 12 10.60 -5.20 -12.08
CA LYS A 12 9.91 -6.37 -11.56
C LYS A 12 10.52 -6.95 -10.29
N ILE A 13 9.67 -7.48 -9.41
CA ILE A 13 10.02 -8.38 -8.31
C ILE A 13 9.07 -9.58 -8.37
N GLY A 14 9.58 -10.75 -8.75
CA GLY A 14 8.72 -11.90 -9.04
C GLY A 14 7.75 -11.57 -10.19
N SER A 15 6.45 -11.80 -9.96
CA SER A 15 5.38 -11.45 -10.91
C SER A 15 4.88 -10.00 -10.79
N TRP A 16 5.41 -9.21 -9.85
CA TRP A 16 4.94 -7.85 -9.61
C TRP A 16 5.74 -6.87 -10.44
N ILE A 17 5.03 -5.96 -11.10
CA ILE A 17 5.61 -4.82 -11.82
C ILE A 17 5.38 -3.57 -10.98
N LEU A 18 6.41 -2.75 -10.88
CA LEU A 18 6.45 -1.59 -10.01
C LEU A 18 7.42 -0.54 -10.53
N LEU A 19 7.36 0.66 -9.96
CA LEU A 19 8.48 1.60 -10.02
C LEU A 19 8.89 2.06 -8.63
N ARG A 20 10.15 2.50 -8.52
CA ARG A 20 10.66 3.19 -7.33
C ARG A 20 10.66 4.69 -7.55
N LEU A 21 10.24 5.45 -6.55
CA LEU A 21 10.39 6.89 -6.57
C LEU A 21 11.85 7.25 -6.29
N PRO A 22 12.45 8.20 -7.03
CA PRO A 22 13.72 8.79 -6.64
C PRO A 22 13.58 9.40 -5.24
N LYS A 23 14.61 9.23 -4.40
CA LYS A 23 14.56 9.69 -2.99
C LYS A 23 14.25 11.18 -2.85
N SER A 24 14.78 12.02 -3.75
CA SER A 24 14.53 13.47 -3.78
C SER A 24 13.05 13.80 -4.02
N GLU A 25 12.36 13.01 -4.83
CA GLU A 25 10.96 13.21 -5.18
C GLU A 25 10.06 12.66 -4.07
N SER A 26 10.40 11.48 -3.55
CA SER A 26 9.74 10.90 -2.39
C SER A 26 9.81 11.81 -1.15
N ALA A 27 10.92 12.52 -0.93
CA ALA A 27 11.08 13.44 0.19
C ALA A 27 10.11 14.63 0.17
N LYS A 28 9.48 14.92 -0.97
CA LYS A 28 8.47 15.98 -1.12
C LYS A 28 7.08 15.54 -0.67
N LEU A 29 6.87 14.25 -0.43
CA LEU A 29 5.59 13.70 0.03
C LEU A 29 5.31 14.08 1.50
N PRO A 30 4.03 14.17 1.91
CA PRO A 30 3.66 14.63 3.25
C PRO A 30 3.93 13.61 4.37
N SER A 31 4.38 12.39 4.02
CA SER A 31 4.60 11.29 4.96
C SER A 31 5.70 10.37 4.44
N LYS A 32 6.39 9.69 5.37
CA LYS A 32 7.32 8.58 5.09
C LYS A 32 6.63 7.20 5.09
N GLY A 33 5.36 7.16 5.49
CA GLY A 33 4.52 5.96 5.36
C GLY A 33 3.63 6.05 4.12
N MET A 34 2.70 5.10 3.96
CA MET A 34 1.84 5.05 2.78
C MET A 34 1.15 6.40 2.47
N VAL A 35 1.18 6.79 1.20
CA VAL A 35 0.54 8.02 0.70
C VAL A 35 -0.39 7.69 -0.44
N MET A 36 -1.66 8.07 -0.34
CA MET A 36 -2.58 7.98 -1.48
C MET A 36 -2.30 9.12 -2.46
N VAL A 37 -2.19 8.82 -3.76
CA VAL A 37 -1.96 9.82 -4.80
C VAL A 37 -2.97 9.70 -5.93
N ASN A 38 -3.32 10.83 -6.52
CA ASN A 38 -3.82 10.89 -7.88
C ASN A 38 -2.65 11.19 -8.79
N GLY A 39 -2.61 10.62 -9.98
CA GLY A 39 -1.51 10.90 -10.90
C GLY A 39 -1.73 10.41 -12.30
N ASN A 40 -0.72 10.63 -13.14
CA ASN A 40 -0.64 10.13 -14.50
C ASN A 40 0.63 9.29 -14.66
N LEU A 41 0.48 8.11 -15.24
CA LEU A 41 1.56 7.28 -15.76
C LEU A 41 1.58 7.46 -17.27
N ASN A 42 2.61 8.11 -17.80
CA ASN A 42 2.60 8.71 -19.12
C ASN A 42 1.37 9.63 -19.29
N ASN A 43 0.40 9.22 -20.12
CA ASN A 43 -0.84 9.97 -20.39
C ASN A 43 -2.08 9.29 -19.77
N SER A 44 -1.88 8.33 -18.87
CA SER A 44 -2.95 7.53 -18.27
C SER A 44 -3.12 7.86 -16.80
N SER A 45 -4.31 8.36 -16.46
CA SER A 45 -4.65 8.73 -15.08
C SER A 45 -4.83 7.50 -14.19
N PHE A 46 -4.40 7.60 -12.94
CA PHE A 46 -4.62 6.57 -11.92
C PHE A 46 -4.82 7.20 -10.53
N GLN A 47 -5.39 6.42 -9.63
CA GLN A 47 -5.36 6.67 -8.19
C GLN A 47 -4.82 5.43 -7.50
N ALA A 48 -3.75 5.55 -6.72
CA ALA A 48 -3.11 4.41 -6.09
C ALA A 48 -2.34 4.81 -4.82
N PRO A 49 -2.13 3.86 -3.89
CA PRO A 49 -1.21 4.09 -2.79
C PRO A 49 0.24 3.98 -3.26
N LEU A 50 1.06 4.93 -2.83
CA LEU A 50 2.51 4.77 -2.76
C LEU A 50 2.85 4.05 -1.46
N GLU A 51 3.49 2.90 -1.59
CA GLU A 51 3.96 2.09 -0.46
C GLU A 51 5.37 2.57 -0.07
N PRO A 52 5.70 2.69 1.22
CA PRO A 52 7.07 2.92 1.65
C PRO A 52 7.96 1.73 1.29
N ASP A 53 9.22 1.99 0.96
CA ASP A 53 10.19 0.96 0.58
C ASP A 53 11.01 0.40 1.76
N GLY A 54 10.85 0.96 2.96
CA GLY A 54 11.67 0.62 4.14
C GLY A 54 13.08 1.21 4.14
N LYS A 55 13.46 1.98 3.12
CA LYS A 55 14.76 2.65 2.93
C LYS A 55 14.63 4.17 2.80
N GLY A 56 13.49 4.73 3.20
CA GLY A 56 13.21 6.17 3.21
C GLY A 56 12.70 6.72 1.87
N SER A 57 12.31 5.87 0.93
CA SER A 57 11.57 6.24 -0.27
C SER A 57 10.20 5.55 -0.35
N HIS A 58 9.52 5.70 -1.48
CA HIS A 58 8.30 4.98 -1.81
C HIS A 58 8.42 4.24 -3.14
N TRP A 59 7.49 3.33 -3.36
CA TRP A 59 7.30 2.61 -4.62
C TRP A 59 5.81 2.56 -4.97
N LEU A 60 5.53 2.40 -6.24
CA LEU A 60 4.18 2.26 -6.79
C LEU A 60 4.08 0.91 -7.47
N LYS A 61 3.08 0.10 -7.07
CA LYS A 61 2.69 -1.06 -7.86
C LYS A 61 2.06 -0.59 -9.16
N VAL A 62 2.50 -1.14 -10.29
CA VAL A 62 1.90 -0.89 -11.60
C VAL A 62 1.18 -2.16 -12.00
N ASP A 63 -0.15 -2.13 -11.95
CA ASP A 63 -0.96 -3.27 -12.36
C ASP A 63 -1.09 -3.35 -13.89
N GLU A 64 -1.64 -4.46 -14.36
CA GLU A 64 -1.80 -4.75 -15.77
C GLU A 64 -2.62 -3.67 -16.52
N SER A 65 -3.61 -3.06 -15.84
CA SER A 65 -4.42 -2.00 -16.45
C SER A 65 -3.60 -0.73 -16.66
N MET A 66 -2.75 -0.38 -15.69
CA MET A 66 -1.84 0.75 -15.78
C MET A 66 -0.79 0.55 -16.87
N GLN A 67 -0.22 -0.65 -17.00
CA GLN A 67 0.74 -0.97 -18.05
C GLN A 67 0.12 -0.85 -19.45
N LYS A 68 -1.04 -1.48 -19.65
CA LYS A 68 -1.77 -1.44 -20.92
C LYS A 68 -2.14 -0.02 -21.31
N ALA A 69 -2.63 0.77 -20.36
CA ALA A 69 -2.99 2.16 -20.61
C ALA A 69 -1.76 3.03 -20.94
N ALA A 70 -0.66 2.86 -20.20
CA ALA A 70 0.58 3.61 -20.39
C ALA A 70 1.39 3.14 -21.61
N LYS A 71 1.05 1.97 -22.19
CA LYS A 71 1.76 1.30 -23.28
C LYS A 71 3.26 1.15 -22.97
N ALA A 72 3.55 0.60 -21.79
CA ALA A 72 4.90 0.46 -21.27
C ALA A 72 5.11 -0.90 -20.61
N ASP A 73 6.26 -1.50 -20.88
CA ASP A 73 6.68 -2.80 -20.37
C ASP A 73 7.84 -2.66 -19.38
N VAL A 74 8.21 -3.77 -18.75
CA VAL A 74 9.36 -3.80 -17.83
C VAL A 74 10.63 -3.39 -18.57
N GLY A 75 11.39 -2.45 -17.99
CA GLY A 75 12.56 -1.84 -18.60
C GLY A 75 12.30 -0.46 -19.21
N ASP A 76 11.05 -0.18 -19.61
CA ASP A 76 10.70 1.13 -20.16
C ASP A 76 10.74 2.22 -19.10
N THR A 77 11.21 3.40 -19.49
CA THR A 77 11.16 4.60 -18.66
C THR A 77 9.86 5.35 -18.90
N VAL A 78 9.05 5.44 -17.84
CA VAL A 78 7.75 6.11 -17.84
C VAL A 78 7.84 7.48 -17.16
N LYS A 79 6.98 8.41 -17.59
CA LYS A 79 6.80 9.71 -16.94
C LYS A 79 5.73 9.58 -15.87
N LEU A 80 6.02 10.06 -14.65
CA LEU A 80 5.02 10.19 -13.60
C LEU A 80 4.77 11.65 -13.27
N GLU A 81 3.48 11.95 -13.07
CA GLU A 81 3.02 13.17 -12.41
C GLU A 81 2.07 12.77 -11.30
N ILE A 82 2.39 13.09 -10.05
CA ILE A 82 1.62 12.64 -8.89
C ILE A 82 1.32 13.78 -7.91
N GLU A 83 0.17 13.69 -7.26
CA GLU A 83 -0.29 14.62 -6.23
C GLU A 83 -0.87 13.84 -5.04
N PRO A 84 -0.39 14.07 -3.80
CA PRO A 84 -0.99 13.49 -2.61
C PRO A 84 -2.45 13.90 -2.45
N THR A 85 -3.31 12.94 -2.14
CA THR A 85 -4.73 13.17 -1.90
C THR A 85 -5.15 12.74 -0.51
N LYS A 86 -6.14 13.45 0.05
CA LYS A 86 -6.84 13.07 1.29
C LYS A 86 -8.03 12.14 1.02
N GLN A 87 -8.35 11.89 -0.25
CA GLN A 87 -9.42 10.98 -0.65
C GLN A 87 -8.86 9.56 -0.64
N TRP A 88 -9.19 8.80 0.40
CA TRP A 88 -8.82 7.40 0.53
C TRP A 88 -10.00 6.53 0.12
N PRO A 89 -9.91 5.77 -0.99
CA PRO A 89 -10.95 4.81 -1.32
C PRO A 89 -10.99 3.69 -0.28
N GLU A 90 -12.14 3.01 -0.21
CA GLU A 90 -12.25 1.79 0.58
C GLU A 90 -11.24 0.75 0.09
N PRO A 91 -10.41 0.18 0.97
CA PRO A 91 -9.51 -0.89 0.57
C PRO A 91 -10.30 -2.15 0.23
N VAL A 92 -9.76 -2.95 -0.69
CA VAL A 92 -10.24 -4.31 -0.89
C VAL A 92 -9.98 -5.12 0.39
N VAL A 93 -11.06 -5.54 1.05
CA VAL A 93 -10.98 -6.37 2.26
C VAL A 93 -10.66 -7.81 1.85
N PRO A 94 -9.54 -8.40 2.31
CA PRO A 94 -9.20 -9.79 2.00
C PRO A 94 -10.27 -10.77 2.47
N LYS A 95 -10.44 -11.88 1.74
CA LYS A 95 -11.50 -12.87 1.95
C LYS A 95 -11.58 -13.35 3.40
N ASP A 96 -10.44 -13.73 3.98
CA ASP A 96 -10.36 -14.24 5.35
C ASP A 96 -10.74 -13.19 6.41
N LEU A 97 -10.34 -11.93 6.22
CA LEU A 97 -10.78 -10.84 7.08
C LEU A 97 -12.28 -10.56 6.91
N LYS A 98 -12.80 -10.61 5.67
CA LYS A 98 -14.23 -10.44 5.38
C LYS A 98 -15.07 -11.52 6.08
N GLU A 99 -14.65 -12.77 5.99
CA GLU A 99 -15.30 -13.91 6.67
C GLU A 99 -15.25 -13.75 8.19
N ALA A 100 -14.10 -13.39 8.75
CA ALA A 100 -13.96 -13.16 10.19
C ALA A 100 -14.83 -11.98 10.69
N LEU A 101 -14.94 -10.89 9.92
CA LEU A 101 -15.81 -9.77 10.24
C LEU A 101 -17.29 -10.18 10.21
N ALA A 102 -17.70 -10.96 9.21
CA ALA A 102 -19.07 -11.47 9.11
C ALA A 102 -19.45 -12.34 10.33
N ALA A 103 -18.51 -13.12 10.85
CA ALA A 103 -18.70 -13.94 12.06
C ALA A 103 -18.68 -13.14 13.38
N ALA A 104 -18.30 -11.86 13.38
CA ALA A 104 -18.14 -11.04 14.58
C ALA A 104 -18.87 -9.68 14.44
N PRO A 105 -20.21 -9.63 14.63
CA PRO A 105 -21.03 -8.44 14.37
C PRO A 105 -20.56 -7.16 15.08
N GLN A 106 -20.12 -7.27 16.33
CA GLN A 106 -19.60 -6.13 17.08
C GLN A 106 -18.29 -5.59 16.47
N ALA A 107 -17.38 -6.48 16.07
CA ALA A 107 -16.13 -6.08 15.42
C ALA A 107 -16.39 -5.49 14.02
N HIS A 108 -17.36 -6.05 13.29
CA HIS A 108 -17.79 -5.52 12.00
C HIS A 108 -18.35 -4.09 12.12
N LYS A 109 -19.21 -3.83 13.11
CA LYS A 109 -19.69 -2.46 13.37
C LYS A 109 -18.53 -1.49 13.62
N LEU A 110 -17.54 -1.88 14.43
CA LEU A 110 -16.36 -1.06 14.72
C LEU A 110 -15.44 -0.89 13.50
N TRP A 111 -15.36 -1.90 12.63
CA TRP A 111 -14.67 -1.81 11.34
C TRP A 111 -15.36 -0.82 10.40
N MET A 112 -16.70 -0.78 10.39
CA MET A 112 -17.47 0.17 9.58
C MET A 112 -17.41 1.60 10.12
N ASP A 113 -17.11 1.77 11.40
CA ASP A 113 -16.99 3.08 12.06
C ASP A 113 -15.62 3.78 11.84
N ILE A 114 -14.56 3.02 11.51
CA ILE A 114 -13.25 3.61 11.26
C ILE A 114 -13.10 4.21 9.86
N THR A 115 -12.21 5.19 9.71
CA THR A 115 -11.88 5.81 8.42
C THR A 115 -11.30 4.80 7.42
N PRO A 116 -11.44 4.99 6.09
CA PRO A 116 -10.82 4.14 5.08
C PRO A 116 -9.30 3.99 5.29
N MET A 117 -8.61 5.08 5.61
CA MET A 117 -7.16 5.06 5.91
C MET A 117 -6.82 4.12 7.10
N ALA A 118 -7.72 3.99 8.08
CA ALA A 118 -7.53 3.07 9.21
C ALA A 118 -7.70 1.62 8.79
N ARG A 119 -8.65 1.34 7.89
CA ARG A 119 -8.82 0.01 7.28
C ARG A 119 -7.59 -0.39 6.47
N TRP A 120 -7.02 0.55 5.70
CA TRP A 120 -5.75 0.35 5.00
C TRP A 120 -4.63 -0.04 5.97
N ASP A 121 -4.45 0.70 7.08
CA ASP A 121 -3.45 0.37 8.10
C ASP A 121 -3.64 -1.05 8.68
N TRP A 122 -4.88 -1.43 9.02
CA TRP A 122 -5.16 -2.77 9.53
C TRP A 122 -4.89 -3.87 8.50
N ILE A 123 -5.31 -3.66 7.25
CA ILE A 123 -5.06 -4.62 6.17
C ILE A 123 -3.57 -4.79 5.92
N ARG A 124 -2.79 -3.69 5.89
CA ARG A 124 -1.33 -3.75 5.78
C ARG A 124 -0.71 -4.52 6.96
N TRP A 125 -1.15 -4.23 8.19
CA TRP A 125 -0.61 -4.90 9.37
C TRP A 125 -0.94 -6.39 9.41
N ILE A 126 -2.19 -6.78 9.11
CA ILE A 126 -2.60 -8.19 8.99
C ILE A 126 -1.85 -8.87 7.83
N GLY A 127 -1.69 -8.15 6.71
CA GLY A 127 -1.03 -8.60 5.48
C GLY A 127 0.49 -8.71 5.53
N ALA A 128 1.15 -8.12 6.53
CA ALA A 128 2.61 -8.12 6.65
C ALA A 128 3.20 -9.47 7.11
N THR A 129 2.62 -10.60 6.70
CA THR A 129 3.12 -11.95 6.97
C THR A 129 2.56 -12.93 5.92
N LYS A 130 3.37 -13.91 5.52
CA LYS A 130 2.91 -15.06 4.72
C LYS A 130 2.43 -16.23 5.57
N ASN A 131 2.79 -16.26 6.86
CA ASN A 131 2.42 -17.34 7.76
C ASN A 131 0.91 -17.27 8.09
N PRO A 132 0.11 -18.29 7.71
CA PRO A 132 -1.34 -18.27 7.90
C PRO A 132 -1.78 -18.18 9.37
N GLU A 133 -1.06 -18.86 10.28
CA GLU A 133 -1.36 -18.83 11.72
C GLU A 133 -1.14 -17.43 12.31
N THR A 134 -0.04 -16.79 11.93
CA THR A 134 0.26 -15.42 12.33
C THR A 134 -0.78 -14.45 11.78
N ARG A 135 -1.20 -14.65 10.53
CA ARG A 135 -2.25 -13.85 9.90
C ARG A 135 -3.58 -13.99 10.64
N LYS A 136 -4.01 -15.22 10.94
CA LYS A 136 -5.21 -15.50 11.76
C LYS A 136 -5.12 -14.82 13.12
N ARG A 137 -3.99 -14.98 13.82
CA ARG A 137 -3.76 -14.31 15.11
C ARG A 137 -3.86 -12.78 15.00
N ARG A 138 -3.35 -12.17 13.93
CA ARG A 138 -3.48 -10.72 13.70
C ARG A 138 -4.94 -10.30 13.49
N ILE A 139 -5.76 -11.10 12.83
CA ILE A 139 -7.21 -10.84 12.72
C ILE A 139 -7.84 -10.85 14.12
N ASP A 140 -7.56 -11.86 14.94
CA ASP A 140 -8.08 -11.95 16.31
C ASP A 140 -7.64 -10.76 17.18
N VAL A 141 -6.37 -10.37 17.06
CA VAL A 141 -5.83 -9.18 17.74
C VAL A 141 -6.53 -7.91 17.28
N THR A 142 -6.87 -7.78 16.00
CA THR A 142 -7.61 -6.62 15.48
C THR A 142 -8.94 -6.47 16.21
N PHE A 143 -9.68 -7.58 16.38
CA PHE A 143 -10.97 -7.56 17.08
C PHE A 143 -10.81 -7.28 18.58
N SER A 144 -9.79 -7.86 19.23
CA SER A 144 -9.43 -7.55 20.61
C SER A 144 -9.13 -6.05 20.79
N LYS A 145 -8.37 -5.46 19.87
CA LYS A 145 -8.02 -4.03 19.90
C LYS A 145 -9.24 -3.14 19.67
N PHE A 146 -10.16 -3.54 18.81
CA PHE A 146 -11.44 -2.84 18.62
C PHE A 146 -12.28 -2.82 19.89
N LYS A 147 -12.41 -3.96 20.58
CA LYS A 147 -13.09 -4.06 21.88
C LYS A 147 -12.43 -3.17 22.94
N ALA A 148 -11.10 -3.07 22.92
CA ALA A 148 -10.32 -2.17 23.77
C ALA A 148 -10.33 -0.69 23.32
N GLY A 149 -11.23 -0.29 22.42
CA GLY A 149 -11.40 1.10 21.98
C GLY A 149 -10.33 1.61 21.01
N LYS A 150 -9.39 0.77 20.57
CA LYS A 150 -8.37 1.18 19.59
C LYS A 150 -8.97 1.16 18.18
N ARG A 151 -8.55 2.10 17.34
CA ARG A 151 -9.03 2.26 15.96
C ARG A 151 -7.92 2.12 14.91
N ARG A 152 -6.67 2.00 15.35
CA ARG A 152 -5.46 1.79 14.54
C ARG A 152 -4.60 0.69 15.17
N PRO A 153 -3.80 -0.05 14.38
CA PRO A 153 -2.84 -0.99 14.93
C PRO A 153 -1.78 -0.26 15.78
N CYS A 154 -1.47 -0.77 16.97
CA CYS A 154 -0.42 -0.23 17.83
C CYS A 154 0.94 -0.86 17.48
N CYS A 155 2.03 -0.10 17.65
CA CYS A 155 3.41 -0.54 17.35
C CYS A 155 3.64 -0.97 15.89
N PHE A 156 2.81 -0.49 14.96
CA PHE A 156 2.97 -0.74 13.53
C PHE A 156 3.90 0.32 12.92
N ASN A 157 5.06 -0.11 12.44
CA ASN A 157 5.96 0.78 11.73
C ASN A 157 5.43 1.07 10.32
N ARG A 158 4.77 2.22 10.16
CA ARG A 158 4.16 2.65 8.91
C ARG A 158 5.15 2.96 7.79
N THR A 159 6.45 3.09 8.09
CA THR A 159 7.50 3.40 7.11
C THR A 159 8.17 2.15 6.52
N GLN A 160 7.72 0.96 6.93
CA GLN A 160 8.21 -0.30 6.37
C GLN A 160 7.36 -0.74 5.18
N CYS A 161 8.00 -1.41 4.23
CA CYS A 161 7.31 -2.15 3.19
C CYS A 161 6.66 -3.40 3.79
N THR A 162 5.34 -3.47 3.73
CA THR A 162 4.54 -4.51 4.41
C THR A 162 3.97 -5.55 3.47
N VAL A 163 4.40 -5.54 2.21
CA VAL A 163 3.93 -6.47 1.16
C VAL A 163 4.89 -7.67 1.10
N PRO A 164 4.55 -8.84 1.66
CA PRO A 164 5.52 -9.92 1.83
C PRO A 164 6.03 -10.53 0.53
N ASP A 165 5.31 -10.34 -0.58
CA ASP A 165 5.70 -10.86 -1.89
C ASP A 165 6.87 -10.11 -2.52
N VAL A 166 7.09 -8.87 -2.09
CA VAL A 166 8.13 -8.00 -2.66
C VAL A 166 9.07 -7.44 -1.60
N SER A 167 8.98 -7.89 -0.34
CA SER A 167 9.80 -7.37 0.75
C SER A 167 10.34 -8.46 1.67
N ASN A 168 11.46 -8.15 2.31
CA ASN A 168 12.03 -8.93 3.40
C ASN A 168 12.34 -7.99 4.57
N ASN A 169 11.96 -8.38 5.80
CA ASN A 169 12.20 -7.60 7.02
C ASN A 169 11.79 -6.12 6.92
N GLY A 170 10.64 -5.83 6.30
CA GLY A 170 10.12 -4.47 6.17
C GLY A 170 10.79 -3.63 5.08
N VAL A 171 11.64 -4.24 4.25
CA VAL A 171 12.42 -3.58 3.20
C VAL A 171 12.07 -4.17 1.84
N LEU A 172 11.76 -3.31 0.87
CA LEU A 172 11.50 -3.70 -0.52
C LEU A 172 12.75 -4.40 -1.10
N LEU A 173 12.54 -5.56 -1.73
CA LEU A 173 13.61 -6.30 -2.41
C LEU A 173 14.16 -5.49 -3.59
N GLU A 174 15.35 -5.84 -4.06
CA GLU A 174 15.93 -5.20 -5.24
C GLU A 174 15.21 -5.67 -6.52
N PRO A 175 14.55 -4.76 -7.25
CA PRO A 175 13.83 -5.09 -8.46
C PRO A 175 14.80 -5.22 -9.63
N LYS A 176 14.38 -5.97 -10.65
CA LYS A 176 15.15 -6.21 -11.87
C LYS A 176 14.44 -5.62 -13.08
N VAL A 177 15.17 -5.46 -14.18
CA VAL A 177 14.57 -5.35 -15.51
C VAL A 177 14.14 -6.75 -15.97
#